data_AF-A0A925A207-F1
#
_entry.id   AF-A0A925A207-F1
#
_cell.length_a   1.000
_cell.length_b   1.000
_cell.length_c   1.000
_cell.angle_alpha   90.00
_cell.angle_beta   90.00
_cell.angle_gamma   90.00
#
_symmetry.space_group_name_H-M   'P 1'
#
loop_
_entity.id
_entity.type
_entity.pdbx_description
1 polymer ?
#
loop_
_entity_poly.entity_id
_entity_poly.type
_entity_poly.pdbx_seq_one_letter_code
_entity_poly.pdbx_strand_id
1 'polypeptide(L)'
;MKTAIKIVFLLFFGSNVFAQISDKTFQNPPSEYGIRCWWWWLNGNVTKEAITRDLEEMKAKGFSGACIFDAGGQNQRGNGNVPEGPLWGSPAWRELYMHAINEADRLGLVMSLSIQSGWNLGGPDITPAEAAKQVVFSEVNVQGGRKIQQNLPQPKGHDGFYKDIVILAIPTKKFPNRQPIRDFENKAATKEVGWSVPETRPLLTDIPATEGEEDATLNRVLNLSDKVKNGYLEWDAPAGEWTVIRFGYSTTGAEVSTASGKWQGRVIDYTSEIHFNRYWDTNVEPLLKMIGNKAGKTLRFLQTDSFEAGGMNWSDNFETEFVKRRGYDPIPYLPILAGKIIENRETSNRFLTDLRKTLSDCISDNHYRVFAERSKKYGMGIQPESAGPHAGPFDGLKNYGHSEIMMSEFWSPSPHRS
;
A
#
# COMPACT_ATOMS: atom_id res chain seq x y z
N MET A 1 61.06 38.94 7.41
CA MET A 1 60.06 38.84 8.49
C MET A 1 58.91 37.99 7.99
N LYS A 2 58.76 36.76 8.52
CA LYS A 2 57.67 35.84 8.16
C LYS A 2 56.52 36.08 9.13
N THR A 3 55.36 36.51 8.63
CA THR A 3 54.15 36.70 9.43
C THR A 3 53.43 35.36 9.55
N ALA A 4 53.46 34.77 10.75
CA ALA A 4 52.73 33.54 11.05
C ALA A 4 51.24 33.87 11.26
N ILE A 5 50.37 33.37 10.38
CA ILE A 5 48.93 33.38 10.58
C ILE A 5 48.60 32.25 11.57
N LYS A 6 48.17 32.61 12.79
CA LYS A 6 47.60 31.67 13.75
C LYS A 6 46.16 31.37 13.32
N ILE A 7 45.93 30.18 12.76
CA ILE A 7 44.58 29.63 12.58
C ILE A 7 44.12 29.13 13.96
N VAL A 8 43.10 29.76 14.53
CA VAL A 8 42.43 29.30 15.74
C VAL A 8 41.37 28.28 15.30
N PHE A 9 41.60 27.00 15.61
CA PHE A 9 40.56 25.99 15.55
C PHE A 9 39.64 26.18 16.78
N LEU A 10 38.44 26.72 16.57
CA LEU A 10 37.36 26.61 17.56
C LEU A 10 36.81 25.18 17.51
N LEU A 11 37.25 24.34 18.44
CA LEU A 11 36.58 23.09 18.77
C LEU A 11 35.27 23.44 19.49
N PHE A 12 34.14 23.32 18.78
CA PHE A 12 32.82 23.25 19.42
C PHE A 12 32.73 21.90 20.15
N PHE A 13 33.08 21.88 21.44
CA PHE A 13 32.61 20.84 22.33
C PHE A 13 31.10 21.05 22.55
N GLY A 14 30.30 20.45 21.67
CA GLY A 14 28.89 20.25 21.94
C GLY A 14 28.76 19.32 23.14
N SER A 15 28.60 19.89 24.33
CA SER A 15 28.13 19.14 25.49
C SER A 15 26.72 18.66 25.17
N ASN A 16 26.59 17.43 24.66
CA ASN A 16 25.33 16.70 24.74
C ASN A 16 25.09 16.43 26.22
N VAL A 17 24.52 17.43 26.90
CA VAL A 17 23.89 17.23 28.20
C VAL A 17 22.69 16.34 27.90
N PHE A 18 22.82 15.04 28.14
CA PHE A 18 21.63 14.21 28.33
C PHE A 18 20.86 14.88 29.47
N ALA A 19 19.74 15.53 29.13
CA ALA A 19 18.89 16.13 30.14
C ALA A 19 18.44 15.01 31.08
N GLN A 20 19.02 14.99 32.28
CA GLN A 20 18.63 14.03 33.30
C GLN A 20 17.18 14.33 33.66
N ILE A 21 16.29 13.35 33.46
CA ILE A 21 14.88 13.46 33.84
C ILE A 21 14.85 13.73 35.34
N SER A 22 14.17 14.82 35.75
CA SER A 22 14.07 15.16 37.18
C SER A 22 13.23 14.13 37.92
N ASP A 23 13.50 13.90 39.21
CA ASP A 23 12.69 13.02 40.07
C ASP A 23 11.19 13.40 40.02
N LYS A 24 10.89 14.70 39.93
CA LYS A 24 9.53 15.21 39.81
C LYS A 24 8.86 14.77 38.50
N THR A 25 9.60 14.84 37.38
CA THR A 25 9.12 14.39 36.06
C THR A 25 9.00 12.87 36.02
N PHE A 26 9.93 12.14 36.64
CA PHE A 26 9.87 10.68 36.68
C PHE A 26 8.67 10.19 37.51
N GLN A 27 8.37 10.82 38.64
CA GLN A 27 7.19 10.51 39.45
C GLN A 27 5.88 10.92 38.78
N ASN A 28 5.90 11.93 37.92
CA ASN A 28 4.71 12.46 37.24
C ASN A 28 5.04 12.74 35.75
N PRO A 29 5.16 11.69 34.93
CA PRO A 29 5.54 11.86 33.53
C PRO A 29 4.46 12.65 32.77
N PRO A 30 4.86 13.53 31.83
CA PRO A 30 3.92 14.18 30.92
C PRO A 30 3.07 13.15 30.16
N SER A 31 1.83 13.50 29.84
CA SER A 31 0.88 12.59 29.19
C SER A 31 1.34 12.11 27.81
N GLU A 32 2.22 12.84 27.13
CA GLU A 32 2.79 12.40 25.84
C GLU A 32 3.55 11.08 25.92
N TYR A 33 4.09 10.72 27.09
CA TYR A 33 4.78 9.45 27.37
C TYR A 33 3.86 8.35 27.90
N GLY A 34 2.57 8.64 28.12
CA GLY A 34 1.64 7.67 28.68
C GLY A 34 1.16 6.64 27.66
N ILE A 35 0.53 5.59 28.18
CA ILE A 35 -0.05 4.51 27.37
C ILE A 35 -1.28 5.06 26.63
N ARG A 36 -1.44 4.63 25.38
CA ARG A 36 -2.65 4.83 24.58
C ARG A 36 -3.23 3.47 24.19
N CYS A 37 -4.54 3.41 23.97
CA CYS A 37 -5.20 2.19 23.52
C CYS A 37 -5.85 2.37 22.15
N TRP A 38 -6.08 1.24 21.49
CA TRP A 38 -7.05 1.17 20.41
C TRP A 38 -8.45 1.21 21.01
N TRP A 39 -9.27 2.14 20.53
CA TRP A 39 -10.65 2.30 20.97
C TRP A 39 -11.60 2.01 19.81
N TRP A 40 -12.00 0.75 19.77
CA TRP A 40 -12.79 0.18 18.69
C TRP A 40 -14.26 0.57 18.82
N TRP A 41 -14.75 1.35 17.85
CA TRP A 41 -16.17 1.61 17.64
C TRP A 41 -16.73 0.49 16.78
N LEU A 42 -17.07 -0.63 17.44
CA LEU A 42 -17.51 -1.85 16.78
C LEU A 42 -18.78 -1.59 15.98
N ASN A 43 -18.71 -1.80 14.66
CA ASN A 43 -19.76 -1.52 13.69
C ASN A 43 -20.33 -0.09 13.76
N GLY A 44 -19.49 0.88 14.14
CA GLY A 44 -19.90 2.27 14.39
C GLY A 44 -20.84 2.45 15.59
N ASN A 45 -21.12 1.39 16.35
CA ASN A 45 -22.16 1.35 17.38
C ASN A 45 -21.68 1.93 18.71
N VAL A 46 -21.73 3.26 18.80
CA VAL A 46 -21.35 4.01 20.00
C VAL A 46 -22.35 5.15 20.26
N THR A 47 -22.46 5.59 21.52
CA THR A 47 -23.29 6.73 21.92
C THR A 47 -22.45 7.81 22.63
N LYS A 48 -22.99 9.03 22.76
CA LYS A 48 -22.30 10.12 23.47
C LYS A 48 -22.05 9.78 24.94
N GLU A 49 -22.99 9.09 25.58
CA GLU A 49 -22.88 8.64 26.98
C GLU A 49 -21.76 7.61 27.15
N ALA A 50 -21.66 6.65 26.24
CA ALA A 50 -20.58 5.67 26.23
C ALA A 50 -19.22 6.35 25.98
N ILE A 51 -19.15 7.29 25.03
CA ILE A 51 -17.95 8.08 24.74
C ILE A 51 -17.45 8.82 25.99
N THR A 52 -18.34 9.56 26.65
CA THR A 52 -17.98 10.31 27.88
C THR A 52 -17.48 9.35 28.95
N ARG A 53 -18.23 8.28 29.24
CA ARG A 53 -17.84 7.30 30.26
C ARG A 53 -16.49 6.64 29.95
N ASP A 54 -16.29 6.18 28.72
CA ASP A 54 -15.08 5.46 28.34
C ASP A 54 -13.83 6.36 28.45
N LEU A 55 -13.91 7.62 28.01
CA LEU A 55 -12.79 8.56 28.13
C LEU A 55 -12.52 8.97 29.59
N GLU A 56 -13.56 9.13 30.41
CA GLU A 56 -13.41 9.38 31.85
C GLU A 56 -12.74 8.20 32.56
N GLU A 57 -13.14 6.96 32.25
CA GLU A 57 -12.50 5.76 32.78
C GLU A 57 -11.06 5.64 32.30
N MET A 58 -10.77 5.85 31.01
CA MET A 58 -9.40 5.87 30.49
C MET A 58 -8.53 6.86 31.28
N LYS A 59 -9.01 8.09 31.48
CA LYS A 59 -8.31 9.10 32.27
C LYS A 59 -8.10 8.66 33.72
N ALA A 60 -9.13 8.13 34.37
CA ALA A 60 -9.09 7.67 35.76
C ALA A 60 -8.14 6.49 35.96
N LYS A 61 -7.94 5.64 34.94
CA LYS A 61 -7.00 4.51 34.96
C LYS A 61 -5.59 4.86 34.45
N GLY A 62 -5.33 6.13 34.15
CA GLY A 62 -3.99 6.61 33.78
C GLY A 62 -3.63 6.45 32.31
N PHE A 63 -4.59 6.18 31.42
CA PHE A 63 -4.34 6.28 29.98
C PHE A 63 -4.10 7.75 29.60
N SER A 64 -3.19 7.96 28.67
CA SER A 64 -2.92 9.27 28.08
C SER A 64 -3.84 9.63 26.92
N GLY A 65 -4.59 8.65 26.40
CA GLY A 65 -5.57 8.84 25.34
C GLY A 65 -5.79 7.56 24.54
N ALA A 66 -6.34 7.69 23.34
CA ALA A 66 -6.74 6.55 22.53
C ALA A 66 -6.72 6.85 21.01
N CYS A 67 -6.70 5.79 20.20
CA CYS A 67 -6.94 5.84 18.77
C CYS A 67 -8.40 5.46 18.48
N ILE A 68 -9.18 6.39 17.96
CA ILE A 68 -10.53 6.09 17.46
C ILE A 68 -10.38 5.19 16.24
N PHE A 69 -10.94 3.98 16.33
CA PHE A 69 -10.91 3.01 15.23
C PHE A 69 -12.32 2.49 14.97
N ASP A 70 -12.86 2.83 13.81
CA ASP A 70 -14.16 2.32 13.38
C ASP A 70 -13.95 1.02 12.60
N ALA A 71 -14.59 -0.07 13.03
CA ALA A 71 -14.52 -1.33 12.30
C ALA A 71 -15.67 -2.27 12.62
N GLY A 72 -16.06 -3.07 11.63
CA GLY A 72 -16.88 -4.26 11.77
C GLY A 72 -16.05 -5.48 12.19
N GLY A 73 -16.40 -6.66 11.66
CA GLY A 73 -15.69 -7.91 11.94
C GLY A 73 -15.91 -8.53 13.32
N GLN A 74 -16.70 -7.88 14.17
CA GLN A 74 -17.09 -8.35 15.50
C GLN A 74 -17.67 -9.77 15.50
N ASN A 75 -18.29 -10.18 14.39
CA ASN A 75 -18.98 -11.45 14.20
C ASN A 75 -18.09 -12.57 13.64
N GLN A 76 -16.81 -12.29 13.41
CA GLN A 76 -15.86 -13.30 12.97
C GLN A 76 -15.69 -14.38 14.06
N ARG A 77 -15.27 -15.58 13.63
CA ARG A 77 -14.95 -16.72 14.53
C ARG A 77 -16.12 -17.16 15.41
N GLY A 78 -17.37 -16.96 14.95
CA GLY A 78 -18.58 -17.38 15.66
C GLY A 78 -19.02 -16.43 16.77
N ASN A 79 -18.42 -15.24 16.87
CA ASN A 79 -18.84 -14.19 17.79
C ASN A 79 -20.21 -13.60 17.40
N GLY A 80 -20.88 -12.96 18.36
CA GLY A 80 -22.17 -12.31 18.15
C GLY A 80 -22.07 -11.05 17.28
N ASN A 81 -23.20 -10.70 16.64
CA ASN A 81 -23.31 -9.44 15.91
C ASN A 81 -23.47 -8.25 16.88
N VAL A 82 -22.78 -7.15 16.58
CA VAL A 82 -23.06 -5.83 17.15
C VAL A 82 -23.99 -5.06 16.21
N PRO A 83 -25.06 -4.38 16.72
CA PRO A 83 -25.93 -3.54 15.89
C PRO A 83 -25.16 -2.54 15.04
N GLU A 84 -25.72 -2.13 13.91
CA GLU A 84 -25.10 -1.08 13.08
C GLU A 84 -25.32 0.29 13.73
N GLY A 85 -24.24 1.04 13.93
CA GLY A 85 -24.27 2.46 14.27
C GLY A 85 -24.16 3.35 13.03
N PRO A 86 -23.93 4.66 13.21
CA PRO A 86 -23.77 5.58 12.09
C PRO A 86 -22.62 5.19 11.14
N LEU A 87 -22.86 5.28 9.83
CA LEU A 87 -21.84 5.05 8.80
C LEU A 87 -20.64 5.99 9.01
N TRP A 88 -19.42 5.47 8.88
CA TRP A 88 -18.19 6.25 8.99
C TRP A 88 -18.23 7.52 8.14
N GLY A 89 -17.82 8.64 8.73
CA GLY A 89 -17.80 9.94 8.06
C GLY A 89 -19.18 10.54 7.73
N SER A 90 -20.30 9.87 8.03
CA SER A 90 -21.66 10.45 7.90
C SER A 90 -21.89 11.59 8.89
N PRO A 91 -22.91 12.47 8.69
CA PRO A 91 -23.23 13.53 9.66
C PRO A 91 -23.42 13.01 11.10
N ALA A 92 -24.15 11.90 11.28
CA ALA A 92 -24.38 11.31 12.60
C ALA A 92 -23.09 10.75 13.23
N TRP A 93 -22.20 10.13 12.44
CA TRP A 93 -20.90 9.68 12.93
C TRP A 93 -20.01 10.87 13.31
N ARG A 94 -20.01 11.94 12.51
CA ARG A 94 -19.27 13.18 12.76
C ARG A 94 -19.69 13.85 14.07
N GLU A 95 -20.97 13.80 14.44
CA GLU A 95 -21.44 14.29 15.75
C GLU A 95 -20.82 13.52 16.92
N LEU A 96 -20.73 12.19 16.81
CA LEU A 96 -20.09 11.34 17.82
C LEU A 96 -18.60 11.61 17.89
N TYR A 97 -17.94 11.70 16.74
CA TYR A 97 -16.52 12.06 16.65
C TYR A 97 -16.22 13.43 17.27
N MET A 98 -17.02 14.46 16.98
CA MET A 98 -16.87 15.77 17.63
C MET A 98 -17.03 15.70 19.15
N HIS A 99 -18.02 14.94 19.62
CA HIS A 99 -18.24 14.73 21.04
C HIS A 99 -17.01 14.07 21.68
N ALA A 100 -16.46 13.03 21.07
CA ALA A 100 -15.25 12.36 21.54
C ALA A 100 -14.03 13.28 21.59
N ILE A 101 -13.81 14.11 20.56
CA ILE A 101 -12.71 15.07 20.55
C ILE A 101 -12.90 16.16 21.62
N ASN A 102 -14.12 16.65 21.83
CA ASN A 102 -14.40 17.63 22.89
C ASN A 102 -14.18 17.06 24.29
N GLU A 103 -14.62 15.82 24.54
CA GLU A 103 -14.41 15.14 25.82
C GLU A 103 -12.94 14.84 26.08
N ALA A 104 -12.21 14.38 25.06
CA ALA A 104 -10.77 14.19 25.16
C ALA A 104 -10.04 15.50 25.48
N ASP A 105 -10.42 16.61 24.85
CA ASP A 105 -9.87 17.94 25.13
C ASP A 105 -10.15 18.37 26.57
N ARG A 106 -11.39 18.19 27.04
CA ARG A 106 -11.80 18.47 28.44
C ARG A 106 -10.95 17.68 29.45
N LEU A 107 -10.60 16.44 29.13
CA LEU A 107 -9.85 15.53 30.00
C LEU A 107 -8.32 15.63 29.82
N GLY A 108 -7.85 16.40 28.83
CA GLY A 108 -6.44 16.51 28.47
C GLY A 108 -5.86 15.19 27.95
N LEU A 109 -6.65 14.43 27.18
CA LEU A 109 -6.26 13.20 26.51
C LEU A 109 -5.74 13.48 25.08
N VAL A 110 -4.75 12.70 24.65
CA VAL A 110 -4.18 12.76 23.30
C VAL A 110 -4.83 11.70 22.42
N MET A 111 -5.54 12.16 21.40
CA MET A 111 -6.29 11.30 20.49
C MET A 111 -5.54 11.03 19.19
N SER A 112 -5.84 9.87 18.62
CA SER A 112 -5.52 9.51 17.24
C SER A 112 -6.76 9.06 16.50
N LEU A 113 -6.72 9.05 15.17
CA LEU A 113 -7.84 8.62 14.32
C LEU A 113 -7.34 7.71 13.20
N SER A 114 -7.95 6.54 13.07
CA SER A 114 -7.87 5.79 11.81
C SER A 114 -8.65 6.50 10.72
N ILE A 115 -7.99 6.75 9.58
CA ILE A 115 -8.56 7.57 8.51
C ILE A 115 -9.59 6.84 7.64
N GLN A 116 -10.04 5.65 8.08
CA GLN A 116 -10.96 4.77 7.37
C GLN A 116 -11.79 3.95 8.38
N SER A 117 -12.78 3.21 7.88
CA SER A 117 -13.40 2.10 8.62
C SER A 117 -12.84 0.77 8.12
N GLY A 118 -12.40 -0.09 9.05
CA GLY A 118 -11.70 -1.34 8.76
C GLY A 118 -10.18 -1.21 8.59
N TRP A 119 -9.52 -2.30 8.18
CA TRP A 119 -8.05 -2.38 8.18
C TRP A 119 -7.40 -1.75 6.94
N ASN A 120 -8.03 -1.81 5.77
CA ASN A 120 -7.47 -1.26 4.53
C ASN A 120 -7.99 0.14 4.21
N LEU A 121 -7.14 0.95 3.58
CA LEU A 121 -7.57 2.22 3.03
C LEU A 121 -8.40 1.98 1.77
N GLY A 122 -9.62 2.50 1.79
CA GLY A 122 -10.58 2.33 0.72
C GLY A 122 -11.98 2.69 1.21
N GLY A 123 -12.98 2.30 0.42
CA GLY A 123 -14.37 2.59 0.74
C GLY A 123 -15.29 2.49 -0.47
N PRO A 124 -16.60 2.75 -0.26
CA PRO A 124 -17.62 2.60 -1.29
C PRO A 124 -17.51 3.66 -2.40
N ASP A 125 -16.82 4.78 -2.13
CA ASP A 125 -16.62 5.88 -3.07
C ASP A 125 -15.38 5.70 -3.96
N ILE A 126 -14.59 4.64 -3.76
CA ILE A 126 -13.45 4.31 -4.61
C ILE A 126 -13.96 3.74 -5.95
N THR A 127 -13.73 4.49 -7.02
CA THR A 127 -14.07 4.08 -8.38
C THR A 127 -13.11 2.99 -8.87
N PRO A 128 -13.48 2.20 -9.91
CA PRO A 128 -12.55 1.25 -10.51
C PRO A 128 -11.25 1.88 -11.02
N ALA A 129 -11.27 3.15 -11.44
CA ALA A 129 -10.06 3.86 -11.86
C ALA A 129 -9.11 4.20 -10.70
N GLU A 130 -9.64 4.34 -9.48
CA GLU A 130 -8.87 4.69 -8.27
C GLU A 130 -8.45 3.47 -7.45
N ALA A 131 -9.04 2.31 -7.73
CA ALA A 131 -8.77 1.06 -7.02
C ALA A 131 -7.39 0.49 -7.33
N ALA A 132 -6.90 -0.38 -6.45
CA ALA A 132 -5.67 -1.16 -6.65
C ALA A 132 -5.71 -1.93 -7.97
N LYS A 133 -4.57 -1.97 -8.68
CA LYS A 133 -4.49 -2.46 -10.06
C LYS A 133 -3.46 -3.55 -10.25
N GLN A 134 -3.73 -4.42 -11.21
CA GLN A 134 -2.82 -5.47 -11.63
C GLN A 134 -2.76 -5.61 -13.16
N VAL A 135 -1.60 -6.03 -13.65
CA VAL A 135 -1.40 -6.40 -15.05
C VAL A 135 -2.23 -7.65 -15.36
N VAL A 136 -2.95 -7.59 -16.47
CA VAL A 136 -3.70 -8.71 -17.07
C VAL A 136 -3.27 -8.88 -18.51
N PHE A 137 -3.35 -10.10 -19.03
CA PHE A 137 -2.93 -10.37 -20.40
C PHE A 137 -3.77 -11.46 -21.07
N SER A 138 -3.66 -11.52 -22.40
CA SER A 138 -4.23 -12.57 -23.23
C SER A 138 -3.27 -12.90 -24.35
N GLU A 139 -3.20 -14.17 -24.73
CA GLU A 139 -2.24 -14.68 -25.71
C GLU A 139 -2.96 -15.27 -26.92
N VAL A 140 -2.37 -15.08 -28.10
CA VAL A 140 -2.73 -15.80 -29.33
C VAL A 140 -1.46 -16.23 -30.05
N ASN A 141 -1.45 -17.46 -30.55
CA ASN A 141 -0.36 -17.95 -31.40
C ASN A 141 -0.69 -17.70 -32.86
N VAL A 142 0.27 -17.22 -33.64
CA VAL A 142 0.11 -16.93 -35.07
C VAL A 142 1.28 -17.50 -35.87
N GLN A 143 0.99 -17.97 -37.08
CA GLN A 143 1.99 -18.40 -38.05
C GLN A 143 2.42 -17.23 -38.92
N GLY A 144 3.67 -16.78 -38.76
CA GLY A 144 4.28 -15.72 -39.55
C GLY A 144 4.78 -16.17 -40.92
N GLY A 145 5.47 -15.27 -41.63
CA GLY A 145 5.78 -15.40 -43.06
C GLY A 145 4.62 -14.95 -43.96
N ARG A 146 3.65 -14.23 -43.37
CA ARG A 146 2.43 -13.73 -44.01
C ARG A 146 1.89 -12.53 -43.24
N LYS A 147 1.00 -11.77 -43.87
CA LYS A 147 0.22 -10.74 -43.19
C LYS A 147 -0.78 -11.39 -42.23
N ILE A 148 -0.75 -10.99 -40.97
CA ILE A 148 -1.68 -11.38 -39.91
C ILE A 148 -2.75 -10.31 -39.77
N GLN A 149 -4.01 -10.73 -39.81
CA GLN A 149 -5.18 -9.85 -39.71
C GLN A 149 -6.24 -10.52 -38.84
N GLN A 150 -6.33 -10.12 -37.57
CA GLN A 150 -7.30 -10.70 -36.62
C GLN A 150 -7.59 -9.78 -35.44
N ASN A 151 -8.73 -9.98 -34.79
CA ASN A 151 -9.00 -9.38 -33.49
C ASN A 151 -8.15 -10.06 -32.42
N LEU A 152 -7.50 -9.25 -31.57
CA LEU A 152 -6.85 -9.74 -30.37
C LEU A 152 -7.87 -9.78 -29.23
N PRO A 153 -7.98 -10.91 -28.50
CA PRO A 153 -8.85 -10.97 -27.34
C PRO A 153 -8.46 -9.87 -26.34
N GLN A 154 -9.45 -9.27 -25.69
CA GLN A 154 -9.17 -8.43 -24.53
C GLN A 154 -8.97 -9.36 -23.32
N PRO A 155 -7.93 -9.14 -22.49
CA PRO A 155 -7.77 -9.84 -21.22
C PRO A 155 -9.01 -9.70 -20.33
N LYS A 156 -9.33 -10.75 -19.57
CA LYS A 156 -10.35 -10.67 -18.52
C LYS A 156 -9.82 -9.79 -17.37
N GLY A 157 -10.73 -9.08 -16.73
CA GLY A 157 -10.44 -8.20 -15.60
C GLY A 157 -11.64 -8.11 -14.65
N HIS A 158 -11.52 -7.25 -13.64
CA HIS A 158 -12.54 -7.01 -12.63
C HIS A 158 -13.22 -5.64 -12.86
N ASP A 159 -14.40 -5.46 -12.26
CA ASP A 159 -15.14 -4.19 -12.23
C ASP A 159 -15.47 -3.55 -13.60
N GLY A 160 -15.38 -4.30 -14.70
CA GLY A 160 -15.54 -3.75 -16.04
C GLY A 160 -14.47 -2.70 -16.41
N PHE A 161 -13.36 -2.62 -15.67
CA PHE A 161 -12.29 -1.68 -15.90
C PHE A 161 -11.11 -2.35 -16.59
N TYR A 162 -10.64 -1.75 -17.68
CA TYR A 162 -9.50 -2.22 -18.44
C TYR A 162 -8.84 -1.06 -19.19
N LYS A 163 -7.51 -1.05 -19.21
CA LYS A 163 -6.70 -0.17 -20.07
C LYS A 163 -5.55 -0.98 -20.68
N ASP A 164 -5.31 -0.80 -21.97
CA ASP A 164 -4.15 -1.40 -22.65
C ASP A 164 -2.85 -0.78 -22.11
N ILE A 165 -1.80 -1.60 -22.02
CA ILE A 165 -0.41 -1.17 -21.78
C ILE A 165 0.37 -1.26 -23.08
N VAL A 166 0.46 -2.48 -23.63
CA VAL A 166 1.27 -2.78 -24.82
C VAL A 166 0.81 -4.08 -25.46
N ILE A 167 1.02 -4.19 -26.77
CA ILE A 167 0.93 -5.47 -27.48
C ILE A 167 2.34 -5.88 -27.89
N LEU A 168 2.77 -7.06 -27.45
CA LEU A 168 4.09 -7.61 -27.73
C LEU A 168 3.98 -8.92 -28.51
N ALA A 169 5.03 -9.26 -29.26
CA ALA A 169 5.18 -10.58 -29.86
C ALA A 169 6.56 -11.16 -29.55
N ILE A 170 6.58 -12.45 -29.21
CA ILE A 170 7.79 -13.24 -28.99
C ILE A 170 7.75 -14.51 -29.86
N PRO A 171 8.90 -15.07 -30.26
CA PRO A 171 8.93 -16.37 -30.94
C PRO A 171 8.26 -17.44 -30.06
N THR A 172 7.42 -18.28 -30.66
CA THR A 172 6.83 -19.40 -29.93
C THR A 172 7.87 -20.50 -29.77
N LYS A 173 8.25 -20.79 -28.53
CA LYS A 173 9.07 -21.95 -28.15
C LYS A 173 8.27 -22.87 -27.23
N LYS A 174 8.56 -24.18 -27.26
CA LYS A 174 7.91 -25.18 -26.40
C LYS A 174 8.93 -25.78 -25.44
N PHE A 175 8.60 -25.78 -24.17
CA PHE A 175 9.46 -26.30 -23.11
C PHE A 175 8.69 -27.29 -22.23
N PRO A 176 8.56 -28.57 -22.63
CA PRO A 176 7.72 -29.54 -21.93
C PRO A 176 8.07 -29.74 -20.45
N ASN A 177 9.34 -29.57 -20.08
CA ASN A 177 9.86 -29.86 -18.75
C ASN A 177 10.46 -28.64 -18.02
N ARG A 178 10.34 -27.43 -18.59
CA ARG A 178 10.90 -26.23 -17.96
C ARG A 178 10.04 -25.81 -16.78
N GLN A 179 10.68 -25.68 -15.62
CA GLN A 179 10.02 -25.18 -14.42
C GLN A 179 9.76 -23.67 -14.55
N PRO A 180 8.63 -23.16 -14.05
CA PRO A 180 8.40 -21.72 -13.97
C PRO A 180 9.42 -21.06 -13.03
N ILE A 181 9.43 -19.74 -12.99
CA ILE A 181 10.12 -19.00 -11.92
C ILE A 181 9.51 -19.41 -10.58
N ARG A 182 10.33 -19.78 -9.60
CA ARG A 182 9.84 -20.12 -8.25
C ARG A 182 9.13 -18.93 -7.61
N ASP A 183 8.03 -19.21 -6.91
CA ASP A 183 7.21 -18.21 -6.21
C ASP A 183 6.71 -17.07 -7.12
N PHE A 184 6.44 -17.40 -8.39
CA PHE A 184 6.15 -16.42 -9.43
C PHE A 184 5.07 -15.40 -9.04
N GLU A 185 3.93 -15.83 -8.51
CA GLU A 185 2.84 -14.92 -8.13
C GLU A 185 3.25 -13.89 -7.06
N ASN A 186 4.04 -14.34 -6.07
CA ASN A 186 4.61 -13.45 -5.05
C ASN A 186 5.64 -12.50 -5.66
N LYS A 187 6.52 -13.02 -6.53
CA LYS A 187 7.54 -12.21 -7.21
C LYS A 187 6.95 -11.20 -8.20
N ALA A 188 5.84 -11.54 -8.83
CA ALA A 188 5.06 -10.68 -9.72
C ALA A 188 4.08 -9.77 -8.96
N ALA A 189 4.01 -9.87 -7.63
CA ALA A 189 3.11 -9.10 -6.77
C ALA A 189 1.62 -9.21 -7.17
N THR A 190 1.21 -10.36 -7.72
CA THR A 190 -0.21 -10.64 -8.06
C THR A 190 -0.99 -11.16 -6.84
N LYS A 191 -0.30 -11.44 -5.73
CA LYS A 191 -0.89 -11.76 -4.43
C LYS A 191 0.01 -11.30 -3.29
N GLU A 192 -0.50 -11.38 -2.06
CA GLU A 192 0.28 -11.20 -0.84
C GLU A 192 1.15 -12.42 -0.54
N VAL A 193 2.29 -12.18 0.12
CA VAL A 193 3.32 -13.22 0.37
C VAL A 193 2.94 -14.16 1.52
N GLY A 194 1.89 -13.84 2.29
CA GLY A 194 1.32 -14.70 3.32
C GLY A 194 0.70 -13.92 4.48
N TRP A 195 0.27 -14.65 5.52
CA TRP A 195 -0.17 -14.07 6.79
C TRP A 195 1.01 -13.47 7.56
N SER A 196 0.75 -12.66 8.61
CA SER A 196 1.76 -12.03 9.49
C SER A 196 3.11 -12.74 9.58
N VAL A 197 4.14 -11.98 9.23
CA VAL A 197 5.56 -12.33 9.26
C VAL A 197 5.85 -13.60 8.45
N PRO A 198 5.50 -13.63 7.15
CA PRO A 198 5.73 -14.83 6.35
C PRO A 198 7.23 -14.98 6.07
N GLU A 199 7.64 -16.22 5.83
CA GLU A 199 9.02 -16.52 5.40
C GLU A 199 9.26 -16.00 3.97
N THR A 200 10.07 -14.95 3.83
CA THR A 200 10.31 -14.27 2.54
C THR A 200 11.65 -14.58 1.90
N ARG A 201 12.57 -15.30 2.57
CA ARG A 201 13.87 -15.70 1.99
C ARG A 201 13.75 -16.45 0.66
N PRO A 202 12.73 -17.31 0.42
CA PRO A 202 12.56 -17.97 -0.88
C PRO A 202 12.45 -17.01 -2.06
N LEU A 203 11.91 -15.79 -1.84
CA LEU A 203 11.77 -14.78 -2.89
C LEU A 203 13.12 -14.24 -3.41
N LEU A 204 14.21 -14.46 -2.68
CA LEU A 204 15.56 -14.00 -3.03
C LEU A 204 16.31 -14.97 -3.97
N THR A 205 15.76 -16.16 -4.20
CA THR A 205 16.45 -17.22 -4.96
C THR A 205 15.54 -17.83 -6.02
N ASP A 206 16.13 -18.56 -6.97
CA ASP A 206 15.43 -19.40 -7.92
C ASP A 206 16.29 -20.64 -8.25
N ILE A 207 15.78 -21.55 -9.07
CA ILE A 207 16.63 -22.59 -9.66
C ILE A 207 17.70 -21.98 -10.57
N PRO A 208 18.89 -22.62 -10.70
CA PRO A 208 19.90 -22.17 -11.66
C PRO A 208 19.37 -22.14 -13.09
N ALA A 209 19.85 -21.16 -13.86
CA ALA A 209 19.47 -21.05 -15.26
C ALA A 209 20.01 -22.23 -16.09
N THR A 210 19.27 -22.63 -17.13
CA THR A 210 19.73 -23.61 -18.13
C THR A 210 19.85 -22.94 -19.50
N GLU A 211 20.92 -23.22 -20.23
CA GLU A 211 21.14 -22.63 -21.56
C GLU A 211 19.98 -22.95 -22.52
N GLY A 212 19.47 -21.93 -23.21
CA GLY A 212 18.39 -22.06 -24.18
C GLY A 212 16.99 -22.18 -23.56
N GLU A 213 16.84 -22.00 -22.23
CA GLU A 213 15.53 -22.07 -21.58
C GLU A 213 14.67 -20.81 -21.79
N GLU A 214 15.20 -19.73 -22.36
CA GLU A 214 14.49 -18.47 -22.55
C GLU A 214 13.44 -18.55 -23.68
N ASP A 215 12.26 -17.97 -23.47
CA ASP A 215 11.26 -17.83 -24.54
C ASP A 215 11.76 -16.88 -25.63
N ALA A 216 12.43 -15.80 -25.24
CA ALA A 216 13.01 -14.82 -26.15
C ALA A 216 14.16 -14.04 -25.50
N THR A 217 15.11 -13.60 -26.33
CA THR A 217 15.98 -12.47 -26.03
C THR A 217 15.22 -11.15 -26.27
N LEU A 218 15.65 -10.05 -25.66
CA LEU A 218 15.02 -8.72 -25.75
C LEU A 218 14.90 -8.22 -27.19
N ASN A 219 15.91 -8.46 -28.02
CA ASN A 219 15.86 -8.11 -29.45
C ASN A 219 14.84 -8.94 -30.26
N ARG A 220 14.25 -9.97 -29.67
CA ARG A 220 13.16 -10.79 -30.23
C ARG A 220 11.81 -10.50 -29.59
N VAL A 221 11.73 -9.55 -28.65
CA VAL A 221 10.47 -9.01 -28.15
C VAL A 221 10.07 -7.84 -29.03
N LEU A 222 9.05 -8.04 -29.86
CA LEU A 222 8.58 -7.03 -30.83
C LEU A 222 7.39 -6.27 -30.26
N ASN A 223 7.46 -4.94 -30.23
CA ASN A 223 6.31 -4.10 -29.91
C ASN A 223 5.41 -3.95 -31.15
N LEU A 224 4.18 -4.43 -31.04
CA LEU A 224 3.17 -4.43 -32.09
C LEU A 224 2.06 -3.39 -31.85
N SER A 225 2.19 -2.51 -30.85
CA SER A 225 1.11 -1.59 -30.47
C SER A 225 0.67 -0.69 -31.63
N ASP A 226 1.62 -0.19 -32.43
CA ASP A 226 1.33 0.62 -33.63
C ASP A 226 0.69 -0.17 -34.78
N LYS A 227 0.64 -1.50 -34.65
CA LYS A 227 0.01 -2.42 -35.61
C LYS A 227 -1.41 -2.82 -35.17
N VAL A 228 -1.87 -2.33 -34.03
CA VAL A 228 -3.20 -2.63 -33.50
C VAL A 228 -4.06 -1.38 -33.51
N LYS A 229 -5.26 -1.47 -34.06
CA LYS A 229 -6.27 -0.40 -34.02
C LYS A 229 -7.59 -0.99 -33.54
N ASN A 230 -8.15 -0.44 -32.47
CA ASN A 230 -9.41 -0.91 -31.86
C ASN A 230 -9.42 -2.44 -31.59
N GLY A 231 -8.28 -2.97 -31.12
CA GLY A 231 -8.12 -4.42 -30.88
C GLY A 231 -7.87 -5.28 -32.13
N TYR A 232 -7.91 -4.71 -33.33
CA TYR A 232 -7.62 -5.41 -34.58
C TYR A 232 -6.14 -5.27 -34.95
N LEU A 233 -5.44 -6.41 -35.07
CA LEU A 233 -4.03 -6.49 -35.45
C LEU A 233 -3.89 -6.57 -36.98
N GLU A 234 -3.03 -5.72 -37.55
CA GLU A 234 -2.52 -5.85 -38.91
C GLU A 234 -0.99 -5.83 -38.93
N TRP A 235 -0.38 -7.00 -39.14
CA TRP A 235 1.06 -7.16 -39.00
C TRP A 235 1.67 -8.07 -40.07
N ASP A 236 2.66 -7.57 -40.81
CA ASP A 236 3.53 -8.38 -41.68
C ASP A 236 4.52 -9.16 -40.82
N ALA A 237 4.08 -10.31 -40.33
CA ALA A 237 4.84 -11.11 -39.37
C ALA A 237 6.04 -11.80 -40.04
N PRO A 238 7.26 -11.69 -39.48
CA PRO A 238 8.41 -12.45 -39.96
C PRO A 238 8.14 -13.96 -39.93
N ALA A 239 8.83 -14.73 -40.78
CA ALA A 239 8.72 -16.18 -40.79
C ALA A 239 8.96 -16.80 -39.39
N GLY A 240 8.20 -17.84 -39.06
CA GLY A 240 8.21 -18.52 -37.76
C GLY A 240 6.85 -18.49 -37.05
N GLU A 241 6.74 -19.24 -35.95
CA GLU A 241 5.59 -19.15 -35.04
C GLU A 241 5.83 -18.04 -34.01
N TRP A 242 4.80 -17.24 -33.73
CA TRP A 242 4.85 -16.12 -32.80
C TRP A 242 3.71 -16.19 -31.79
N THR A 243 4.00 -15.91 -30.53
CA THR A 243 3.01 -15.66 -29.49
C THR A 243 2.83 -14.16 -29.37
N VAL A 244 1.64 -13.67 -29.75
CA VAL A 244 1.24 -12.27 -29.55
C VAL A 244 0.54 -12.17 -28.20
N ILE A 245 1.02 -11.27 -27.35
CA ILE A 245 0.53 -11.06 -25.99
C ILE A 245 0.03 -9.62 -25.89
N ARG A 246 -1.26 -9.46 -25.59
CA ARG A 246 -1.88 -8.16 -25.32
C ARG A 246 -1.89 -7.93 -23.82
N PHE A 247 -1.06 -7.01 -23.35
CA PHE A 247 -0.99 -6.59 -21.96
C PHE A 247 -1.89 -5.39 -21.73
N GLY A 248 -2.65 -5.44 -20.64
CA GLY A 248 -3.32 -4.30 -20.07
C GLY A 248 -3.28 -4.37 -18.55
N TYR A 249 -4.02 -3.52 -17.89
CA TYR A 249 -4.27 -3.63 -16.46
C TYR A 249 -5.75 -3.49 -16.15
N SER A 250 -6.15 -4.09 -15.03
CA SER A 250 -7.50 -4.06 -14.49
C SER A 250 -7.44 -3.87 -12.97
N THR A 251 -8.58 -3.70 -12.31
CA THR A 251 -8.62 -3.71 -10.84
C THR A 251 -8.24 -5.09 -10.32
N THR A 252 -7.73 -5.14 -9.10
CA THR A 252 -7.39 -6.39 -8.41
C THR A 252 -8.64 -7.15 -7.93
N GLY A 253 -9.78 -6.46 -7.86
CA GLY A 253 -10.99 -6.95 -7.21
C GLY A 253 -10.89 -6.95 -5.68
N ALA A 254 -9.83 -6.39 -5.09
CA ALA A 254 -9.67 -6.29 -3.65
C ALA A 254 -10.67 -5.31 -3.05
N GLU A 255 -11.27 -5.72 -1.94
CA GLU A 255 -12.19 -4.90 -1.15
C GLU A 255 -11.64 -4.70 0.26
N VAL A 256 -12.02 -3.60 0.91
CA VAL A 256 -11.66 -3.34 2.30
C VAL A 256 -12.21 -4.43 3.21
N SER A 257 -11.41 -4.85 4.18
CA SER A 257 -11.81 -5.83 5.19
C SER A 257 -12.32 -5.13 6.47
N THR A 258 -13.33 -5.74 7.09
CA THR A 258 -14.02 -5.29 8.32
C THR A 258 -14.41 -3.82 8.38
N ALA A 259 -14.85 -3.31 7.25
CA ALA A 259 -15.63 -2.08 7.23
C ALA A 259 -16.92 -2.24 8.08
N SER A 260 -17.30 -1.18 8.78
CA SER A 260 -18.59 -1.08 9.47
C SER A 260 -19.72 -0.82 8.47
N GLY A 261 -20.87 -1.45 8.68
CA GLY A 261 -22.10 -1.18 7.93
C GLY A 261 -21.89 -1.12 6.41
N LYS A 262 -22.28 0.00 5.81
CA LYS A 262 -22.21 0.24 4.35
C LYS A 262 -20.86 0.79 3.87
N TRP A 263 -19.79 0.73 4.67
CA TRP A 263 -18.47 1.19 4.26
C TRP A 263 -17.69 0.18 3.39
N GLN A 264 -18.25 -1.00 3.15
CA GLN A 264 -17.66 -1.98 2.24
C GLN A 264 -17.45 -1.36 0.83
N GLY A 265 -16.27 -1.60 0.25
CA GLY A 265 -15.91 -1.08 -1.05
C GLY A 265 -14.48 -1.43 -1.44
N ARG A 266 -13.95 -0.78 -2.49
CA ARG A 266 -12.66 -1.16 -3.09
C ARG A 266 -11.49 -0.67 -2.26
N VAL A 267 -10.41 -1.44 -2.28
CA VAL A 267 -9.11 -0.97 -1.82
C VAL A 267 -8.54 0.04 -2.81
N ILE A 268 -8.02 1.16 -2.31
CA ILE A 268 -7.42 2.21 -3.12
C ILE A 268 -6.07 1.77 -3.70
N ASP A 269 -5.67 2.35 -4.83
CA ASP A 269 -4.31 2.22 -5.35
C ASP A 269 -3.32 3.00 -4.48
N TYR A 270 -2.59 2.27 -3.63
CA TYR A 270 -1.56 2.82 -2.74
C TYR A 270 -0.34 3.41 -3.47
N THR A 271 -0.19 3.17 -4.78
CA THR A 271 0.95 3.73 -5.54
C THR A 271 0.65 5.10 -6.13
N SER A 272 -0.59 5.58 -6.07
CA SER A 272 -1.02 6.82 -6.70
C SER A 272 -1.23 7.95 -5.69
N GLU A 273 -0.37 8.97 -5.75
CA GLU A 273 -0.51 10.19 -4.96
C GLU A 273 -1.82 10.92 -5.31
N ILE A 274 -2.25 10.88 -6.57
CA ILE A 274 -3.49 11.50 -7.03
C ILE A 274 -4.69 10.86 -6.32
N HIS A 275 -4.74 9.53 -6.28
CA HIS A 275 -5.86 8.81 -5.65
C HIS A 275 -5.85 9.00 -4.13
N PHE A 276 -4.68 8.95 -3.48
CA PHE A 276 -4.57 9.23 -2.05
C PHE A 276 -5.02 10.67 -1.71
N ASN A 277 -4.62 11.66 -2.51
CA ASN A 277 -5.05 13.05 -2.33
C ASN A 277 -6.56 13.21 -2.46
N ARG A 278 -7.18 12.59 -3.48
CA ARG A 278 -8.64 12.56 -3.61
C ARG A 278 -9.30 11.95 -2.38
N TYR A 279 -8.75 10.83 -1.87
CA TYR A 279 -9.24 10.17 -0.67
C TYR A 279 -9.20 11.09 0.54
N TRP A 280 -8.04 11.69 0.77
CA TRP A 280 -7.86 12.66 1.83
C TRP A 280 -8.90 13.79 1.76
N ASP A 281 -9.06 14.42 0.60
CA ASP A 281 -9.91 15.61 0.42
C ASP A 281 -11.39 15.30 0.68
N THR A 282 -11.81 14.08 0.37
CA THR A 282 -13.20 13.64 0.53
C THR A 282 -13.50 13.13 1.93
N ASN A 283 -12.60 12.32 2.48
CA ASN A 283 -12.89 11.49 3.65
C ASN A 283 -12.19 12.00 4.93
N VAL A 284 -11.01 12.59 4.81
CA VAL A 284 -10.16 12.93 5.97
C VAL A 284 -10.19 14.41 6.29
N GLU A 285 -9.89 15.26 5.30
CA GLU A 285 -9.79 16.71 5.47
C GLU A 285 -11.05 17.34 6.09
N PRO A 286 -12.28 16.93 5.72
CA PRO A 286 -13.48 17.48 6.33
C PRO A 286 -13.57 17.22 7.84
N LEU A 287 -13.08 16.06 8.31
CA LEU A 287 -13.06 15.72 9.74
C LEU A 287 -12.08 16.62 10.50
N LEU A 288 -10.92 16.92 9.90
CA LEU A 288 -9.91 17.80 10.50
C LEU A 288 -10.37 19.26 10.53
N LYS A 289 -10.96 19.75 9.44
CA LYS A 289 -11.55 21.10 9.36
C LYS A 289 -12.64 21.29 10.41
N MET A 290 -13.46 20.26 10.62
CA MET A 290 -14.57 20.29 11.57
C MET A 290 -14.12 20.48 13.02
N ILE A 291 -13.01 19.86 13.44
CA ILE A 291 -12.50 20.00 14.82
C ILE A 291 -11.62 21.25 15.04
N GLY A 292 -11.33 21.99 13.97
CA GLY A 292 -10.62 23.26 14.01
C GLY A 292 -9.28 23.18 14.75
N ASN A 293 -9.08 24.05 15.75
CA ASN A 293 -7.82 24.16 16.48
C ASN A 293 -7.49 22.96 17.39
N LYS A 294 -8.39 21.97 17.49
CA LYS A 294 -8.14 20.71 18.19
C LYS A 294 -7.30 19.74 17.35
N ALA A 295 -7.27 19.92 16.02
CA ALA A 295 -6.28 19.25 15.18
C ALA A 295 -4.86 19.74 15.56
N GLY A 296 -3.94 18.81 15.76
CA GLY A 296 -2.58 19.07 16.23
C GLY A 296 -2.45 19.32 17.74
N LYS A 297 -3.56 19.47 18.47
CA LYS A 297 -3.58 19.67 19.94
C LYS A 297 -4.18 18.48 20.67
N THR A 298 -5.46 18.22 20.43
CA THR A 298 -6.21 17.11 21.02
C THR A 298 -6.07 15.87 20.15
N LEU A 299 -6.40 15.99 18.86
CA LEU A 299 -6.13 14.95 17.87
C LEU A 299 -4.72 15.21 17.31
N ARG A 300 -3.74 14.38 17.70
CA ARG A 300 -2.32 14.60 17.36
C ARG A 300 -1.79 13.69 16.27
N PHE A 301 -2.38 12.51 16.10
CA PHE A 301 -1.89 11.51 15.15
C PHE A 301 -3.00 10.96 14.27
N LEU A 302 -2.66 10.69 13.01
CA LEU A 302 -3.50 9.91 12.11
C LEU A 302 -2.91 8.51 11.90
N GLN A 303 -3.80 7.54 11.68
CA GLN A 303 -3.50 6.12 11.59
C GLN A 303 -4.03 5.53 10.28
N THR A 304 -3.25 4.61 9.71
CA THR A 304 -3.75 3.52 8.86
C THR A 304 -3.21 2.22 9.44
N ASP A 305 -4.03 1.18 9.45
CA ASP A 305 -3.66 -0.14 9.95
C ASP A 305 -2.61 -0.84 9.03
N SER A 306 -2.33 -2.11 9.32
CA SER A 306 -1.49 -2.99 8.52
C SER A 306 -2.02 -3.19 7.10
N PHE A 307 -1.11 -3.52 6.18
CA PHE A 307 -1.44 -3.71 4.77
C PHE A 307 -2.02 -5.11 4.54
N GLU A 308 -3.30 -5.17 4.16
CA GLU A 308 -4.02 -6.40 3.77
C GLU A 308 -4.78 -6.19 2.44
N ALA A 309 -4.14 -5.55 1.47
CA ALA A 309 -4.76 -5.04 0.24
C ALA A 309 -4.75 -6.03 -0.94
N GLY A 310 -4.26 -7.26 -0.74
CA GLY A 310 -4.05 -8.24 -1.80
C GLY A 310 -2.81 -7.93 -2.65
N GLY A 311 -2.73 -8.60 -3.81
CA GLY A 311 -1.71 -8.31 -4.81
C GLY A 311 -2.01 -7.04 -5.58
N MET A 312 -0.99 -6.24 -5.87
CA MET A 312 -1.05 -5.04 -6.70
C MET A 312 0.30 -4.87 -7.39
N ASN A 313 0.30 -4.76 -8.72
CA ASN A 313 1.55 -4.70 -9.49
C ASN A 313 1.56 -3.71 -10.65
N TRP A 314 0.57 -2.80 -10.72
CA TRP A 314 0.51 -1.77 -11.75
C TRP A 314 -0.21 -0.50 -11.28
N SER A 315 -0.07 0.59 -12.04
CA SER A 315 -0.82 1.85 -11.89
C SER A 315 -0.80 2.66 -13.20
N ASP A 316 -1.52 3.77 -13.26
CA ASP A 316 -1.74 4.56 -14.50
C ASP A 316 -0.45 5.10 -15.14
N ASN A 317 0.61 5.37 -14.36
CA ASN A 317 1.90 5.90 -14.85
C ASN A 317 3.09 5.05 -14.36
N PHE A 318 2.86 3.75 -14.15
CA PHE A 318 3.84 2.90 -13.49
C PHE A 318 5.13 2.72 -14.29
N GLU A 319 5.05 2.64 -15.62
CA GLU A 319 6.21 2.59 -16.51
C GLU A 319 7.10 3.83 -16.38
N THR A 320 6.49 5.01 -16.25
CA THR A 320 7.21 6.27 -16.04
C THR A 320 7.95 6.26 -14.69
N GLU A 321 7.27 5.85 -13.62
CA GLU A 321 7.90 5.71 -12.30
C GLU A 321 8.99 4.63 -12.29
N PHE A 322 8.80 3.53 -13.01
CA PHE A 322 9.80 2.47 -13.15
C PHE A 322 11.07 2.99 -13.83
N VAL A 323 10.94 3.64 -15.00
CA VAL A 323 12.09 4.20 -15.73
C VAL A 323 12.84 5.21 -14.86
N LYS A 324 12.12 6.12 -14.20
CA LYS A 324 12.69 7.12 -13.29
C LYS A 324 13.51 6.50 -12.16
N ARG A 325 13.07 5.36 -11.62
CA ARG A 325 13.63 4.75 -10.40
C ARG A 325 14.66 3.65 -10.67
N ARG A 326 14.53 2.93 -11.79
CA ARG A 326 15.32 1.76 -12.17
C ARG A 326 16.24 2.03 -13.37
N GLY A 327 15.96 3.05 -14.16
CA GLY A 327 16.85 3.53 -15.23
C GLY A 327 16.72 2.78 -16.57
N TYR A 328 15.69 1.95 -16.76
CA TYR A 328 15.43 1.25 -18.02
C TYR A 328 13.94 1.07 -18.28
N ASP A 329 13.60 0.83 -19.55
CA ASP A 329 12.22 0.60 -20.00
C ASP A 329 11.71 -0.79 -19.57
N PRO A 330 10.63 -0.88 -18.77
CA PRO A 330 10.07 -2.17 -18.36
C PRO A 330 9.28 -2.87 -19.48
N ILE A 331 8.90 -2.17 -20.56
CA ILE A 331 7.97 -2.70 -21.57
C ILE A 331 8.47 -4.01 -22.22
N PRO A 332 9.73 -4.13 -22.69
CA PRO A 332 10.23 -5.38 -23.27
C PRO A 332 10.25 -6.57 -22.31
N TYR A 333 10.13 -6.32 -21.00
CA TYR A 333 10.18 -7.32 -19.93
C TYR A 333 8.78 -7.77 -19.47
N LEU A 334 7.70 -7.10 -19.88
CA LEU A 334 6.33 -7.49 -19.52
C LEU A 334 5.94 -8.94 -19.85
N PRO A 335 6.49 -9.63 -20.89
CA PRO A 335 6.28 -11.06 -21.07
C PRO A 335 6.61 -11.89 -19.83
N ILE A 336 7.51 -11.42 -18.96
CA ILE A 336 7.81 -12.09 -17.69
C ILE A 336 6.56 -12.17 -16.81
N LEU A 337 5.68 -11.16 -16.80
CA LEU A 337 4.42 -11.18 -16.05
C LEU A 337 3.40 -12.19 -16.63
N ALA A 338 3.61 -12.66 -17.86
CA ALA A 338 2.89 -13.78 -18.46
C ALA A 338 3.56 -15.14 -18.24
N GLY A 339 4.54 -15.21 -17.32
CA GLY A 339 5.27 -16.44 -16.99
C GLY A 339 6.35 -16.82 -18.02
N LYS A 340 6.71 -15.91 -18.92
CA LYS A 340 7.81 -16.14 -19.88
C LYS A 340 9.17 -15.85 -19.23
N ILE A 341 10.22 -16.47 -19.74
CA ILE A 341 11.61 -16.16 -19.40
C ILE A 341 12.19 -15.34 -20.53
N ILE A 342 12.62 -14.11 -20.23
CA ILE A 342 13.24 -13.18 -21.17
C ILE A 342 14.73 -13.04 -20.84
N GLU A 343 15.57 -13.13 -21.87
CA GLU A 343 17.04 -13.30 -21.82
C GLU A 343 17.47 -14.58 -21.12
N ASN A 344 17.24 -14.67 -19.82
CA ASN A 344 17.50 -15.83 -18.98
C ASN A 344 16.74 -15.69 -17.66
N ARG A 345 16.73 -16.76 -16.87
CA ARG A 345 16.04 -16.82 -15.58
C ARG A 345 16.53 -15.79 -14.56
N GLU A 346 17.83 -15.53 -14.52
CA GLU A 346 18.40 -14.52 -13.61
C GLU A 346 17.88 -13.13 -13.96
N THR A 347 17.97 -12.75 -15.23
CA THR A 347 17.47 -11.46 -15.74
C THR A 347 15.98 -11.31 -15.46
N SER A 348 15.20 -12.36 -15.68
CA SER A 348 13.76 -12.34 -15.42
C SER A 348 13.44 -12.17 -13.92
N ASN A 349 14.19 -12.84 -13.02
CA ASN A 349 14.05 -12.64 -11.57
C ASN A 349 14.47 -11.24 -11.13
N ARG A 350 15.51 -10.66 -11.74
CA ARG A 350 15.96 -9.29 -11.45
C ARG A 350 14.90 -8.26 -11.86
N PHE A 351 14.27 -8.42 -13.03
CA PHE A 351 13.13 -7.59 -13.42
C PHE A 351 11.98 -7.67 -12.41
N LEU A 352 11.59 -8.87 -11.98
CA LEU A 352 10.53 -9.03 -10.96
C LEU A 352 10.92 -8.36 -9.63
N THR A 353 12.19 -8.39 -9.25
CA THR A 353 12.69 -7.66 -8.08
C THR A 353 12.61 -6.15 -8.26
N ASP A 354 12.99 -5.62 -9.42
CA ASP A 354 12.88 -4.20 -9.74
C ASP A 354 11.43 -3.73 -9.79
N LEU A 355 10.51 -4.58 -10.26
CA LEU A 355 9.06 -4.34 -10.22
C LEU A 355 8.59 -4.16 -8.78
N ARG A 356 8.87 -5.14 -7.91
CA ARG A 356 8.50 -5.07 -6.47
C ARG A 356 9.16 -3.89 -5.77
N LYS A 357 10.42 -3.58 -6.09
CA LYS A 357 11.10 -2.43 -5.50
C LYS A 357 10.51 -1.10 -5.98
N THR A 358 10.03 -1.03 -7.21
CA THR A 358 9.34 0.16 -7.75
C THR A 358 7.98 0.36 -7.08
N LEU A 359 7.18 -0.71 -6.92
CA LEU A 359 5.94 -0.67 -6.13
C LEU A 359 6.21 -0.17 -4.71
N SER A 360 7.22 -0.73 -4.05
CA SER A 360 7.65 -0.36 -2.70
C SER A 360 8.00 1.12 -2.60
N ASP A 361 8.79 1.62 -3.57
CA ASP A 361 9.17 3.02 -3.58
C ASP A 361 7.98 3.95 -3.85
N CYS A 362 7.07 3.58 -4.75
CA CYS A 362 5.85 4.35 -5.01
C CYS A 362 4.91 4.36 -3.80
N ILE A 363 4.69 3.24 -3.12
CA ILE A 363 3.86 3.20 -1.89
C ILE A 363 4.46 4.14 -0.83
N SER A 364 5.77 4.08 -0.62
CA SER A 364 6.44 4.94 0.34
C SER A 364 6.30 6.43 -0.01
N ASP A 365 6.61 6.79 -1.26
CA ASP A 365 6.73 8.18 -1.68
C ASP A 365 5.38 8.82 -2.03
N ASN A 366 4.41 8.05 -2.51
CA ASN A 366 3.13 8.58 -3.02
C ASN A 366 1.98 8.41 -2.03
N HIS A 367 2.11 7.50 -1.06
CA HIS A 367 1.12 7.33 0.01
C HIS A 367 1.66 7.79 1.36
N TYR A 368 2.67 7.14 1.95
CA TYR A 368 3.08 7.42 3.33
C TYR A 368 3.74 8.80 3.50
N ARG A 369 4.60 9.22 2.57
CA ARG A 369 5.15 10.58 2.57
C ARG A 369 4.03 11.63 2.47
N VAL A 370 3.11 11.45 1.53
CA VAL A 370 2.00 12.39 1.29
C VAL A 370 1.08 12.42 2.51
N PHE A 371 0.81 11.27 3.14
CA PHE A 371 0.07 11.19 4.39
C PHE A 371 0.71 12.01 5.51
N ALA A 372 2.04 11.88 5.68
CA ALA A 372 2.79 12.67 6.65
C ALA A 372 2.75 14.17 6.34
N GLU A 373 3.00 14.55 5.08
CA GLU A 373 3.00 15.95 4.64
C GLU A 373 1.63 16.62 4.82
N ARG A 374 0.54 15.92 4.49
CA ARG A 374 -0.82 16.44 4.65
C ARG A 374 -1.22 16.55 6.13
N SER A 375 -0.87 15.57 6.96
CA SER A 375 -1.08 15.61 8.41
C SER A 375 -0.34 16.77 9.06
N LYS A 376 0.91 17.02 8.63
CA LYS A 376 1.74 18.12 9.14
C LYS A 376 1.14 19.50 8.91
N LYS A 377 0.35 19.69 7.84
CA LYS A 377 -0.39 20.96 7.59
C LYS A 377 -1.40 21.29 8.71
N TYR A 378 -1.82 20.28 9.47
CA TYR A 378 -2.69 20.42 10.65
C TYR A 378 -1.93 20.36 11.97
N GLY A 379 -0.59 20.41 11.95
CA GLY A 379 0.25 20.25 13.14
C GLY A 379 0.22 18.83 13.72
N MET A 380 -0.13 17.84 12.91
CA MET A 380 -0.28 16.44 13.32
C MET A 380 0.87 15.58 12.78
N GLY A 381 1.20 14.52 13.51
CA GLY A 381 2.03 13.42 13.02
C GLY A 381 1.18 12.28 12.44
N ILE A 382 1.85 11.27 11.90
CA ILE A 382 1.21 10.00 11.55
C ILE A 382 1.85 8.88 12.38
N GLN A 383 1.06 7.85 12.70
CA GLN A 383 1.54 6.66 13.40
C GLN A 383 1.21 5.30 12.74
N PRO A 384 1.06 5.20 11.40
CA PRO A 384 0.59 3.97 10.75
C PRO A 384 1.49 2.78 10.99
N GLU A 385 0.90 1.57 10.95
CA GLU A 385 1.70 0.34 11.07
C GLU A 385 2.71 0.22 9.94
N SER A 386 2.39 0.71 8.72
CA SER A 386 3.30 1.03 7.59
C SER A 386 4.17 -0.07 6.99
N ALA A 387 4.57 -1.03 7.79
CA ALA A 387 5.19 -2.30 7.47
C ALA A 387 4.24 -3.45 7.85
N GLY A 388 3.37 -3.26 8.85
CA GLY A 388 2.54 -4.31 9.46
C GLY A 388 3.36 -5.57 9.80
N PRO A 389 2.71 -6.65 10.21
CA PRO A 389 3.33 -7.96 10.11
C PRO A 389 3.12 -8.58 8.71
N HIS A 390 2.10 -8.17 7.95
CA HIS A 390 1.80 -8.72 6.63
C HIS A 390 2.84 -8.31 5.59
N ALA A 391 3.31 -9.26 4.77
CA ALA A 391 4.29 -8.94 3.73
C ALA A 391 3.57 -8.59 2.41
N GLY A 392 3.69 -7.33 2.02
CA GLY A 392 3.34 -6.83 0.69
C GLY A 392 4.55 -6.31 -0.09
N PRO A 393 4.36 -5.73 -1.29
CA PRO A 393 5.43 -5.21 -2.12
C PRO A 393 5.92 -3.84 -1.61
N PHE A 394 6.28 -3.73 -0.33
CA PHE A 394 6.73 -2.49 0.30
C PHE A 394 7.98 -2.68 1.16
N ASP A 395 8.62 -1.55 1.49
CA ASP A 395 9.78 -1.50 2.37
C ASP A 395 9.35 -0.87 3.69
N GLY A 396 9.19 -1.71 4.71
CA GLY A 396 8.68 -1.29 6.00
C GLY A 396 9.53 -0.22 6.68
N LEU A 397 10.86 -0.35 6.63
CA LEU A 397 11.78 0.64 7.20
C LEU A 397 11.68 1.98 6.48
N LYS A 398 11.56 1.95 5.14
CA LYS A 398 11.36 3.17 4.36
C LYS A 398 10.03 3.85 4.71
N ASN A 399 8.95 3.07 4.87
CA ASN A 399 7.65 3.63 5.24
C ASN A 399 7.66 4.22 6.66
N TYR A 400 8.28 3.53 7.62
CA TYR A 400 8.49 4.05 8.98
C TYR A 400 9.26 5.37 9.01
N GLY A 401 10.13 5.62 8.03
CA GLY A 401 10.87 6.88 7.91
C GLY A 401 9.98 8.12 7.72
N HIS A 402 8.70 7.96 7.38
CA HIS A 402 7.73 9.07 7.27
C HIS A 402 6.89 9.25 8.54
N SER A 403 6.95 8.31 9.49
CA SER A 403 6.08 8.30 10.67
C SER A 403 6.68 9.08 11.84
N GLU A 404 5.83 9.82 12.54
CA GLU A 404 6.21 10.46 13.82
C GLU A 404 6.34 9.40 14.92
N ILE A 405 5.48 8.39 14.89
CA ILE A 405 5.54 7.22 15.75
C ILE A 405 5.60 5.97 14.88
N MET A 406 6.68 5.21 14.99
CA MET A 406 6.76 3.88 14.39
C MET A 406 5.87 2.93 15.20
N MET A 407 4.90 2.31 14.54
CA MET A 407 3.98 1.36 15.17
C MET A 407 4.21 -0.04 14.59
N SER A 408 4.49 -1.00 15.47
CA SER A 408 4.61 -2.43 15.14
C SER A 408 3.64 -3.21 16.02
N GLU A 409 3.44 -4.48 15.69
CA GLU A 409 2.52 -5.36 16.40
C GLU A 409 3.25 -6.52 17.11
N PHE A 410 2.75 -6.94 18.28
CA PHE A 410 3.08 -8.22 18.89
C PHE A 410 1.81 -8.85 19.48
N TRP A 411 1.76 -10.18 19.49
CA TRP A 411 0.61 -10.94 19.95
C TRP A 411 0.95 -11.67 21.24
N SER A 412 0.07 -11.60 22.24
CA SER A 412 0.10 -12.56 23.35
C SER A 412 -0.20 -13.96 22.79
N PRO A 413 0.49 -15.02 23.22
CA PRO A 413 0.18 -16.39 22.79
C PRO A 413 -1.31 -16.66 22.95
N SER A 414 -1.96 -17.01 21.85
CA SER A 414 -3.39 -17.29 21.83
C SER A 414 -3.65 -18.55 21.01
N PRO A 415 -4.66 -19.36 21.34
CA PRO A 415 -4.96 -20.61 20.64
C PRO A 415 -5.18 -20.47 19.13
N HIS A 416 -5.43 -19.24 18.65
CA HIS A 416 -5.63 -18.93 17.24
C HIS A 416 -4.35 -18.60 16.48
N ARG A 417 -3.19 -18.58 17.14
CA ARG A 417 -1.88 -18.29 16.56
C ARG A 417 -0.82 -19.26 17.09
N SER A 418 -1.14 -20.56 17.04
CA SER A 418 -0.25 -21.67 17.43
C SER A 418 0.84 -21.94 16.41
#